data_AF-A0A2D6FAZ3-F1
#
_entry.id   AF-A0A2D6FAZ3-F1
#
_cell.length_a   1.000
_cell.length_b   1.000
_cell.length_c   1.000
_cell.angle_alpha   90.00
_cell.angle_beta   90.00
_cell.angle_gamma   90.00
#
_symmetry.space_group_name_H-M   'P 1'
#
loop_
_entity.id
_entity.type
_entity.pdbx_description
1 polymer ?
#
loop_
_entity_poly.entity_id
_entity_poly.type
_entity_poly.pdbx_seq_one_letter_code
_entity_poly.pdbx_strand_id
1 'polypeptide(L)' 'ATTEINFDKEEMNDVRWFSRDEVSAALQGNNDALNVPQPIAIAHHLITAWVNGG' A
#
# COMPACT_ATOMS: atom_id res chain seq x y z
N ALA A 1 -5.25 -2.64 -20.43
CA ALA A 1 -5.08 -3.30 -19.12
C ALA A 1 -6.36 -3.08 -18.32
N THR A 2 -6.86 -4.10 -17.62
CA THR A 2 -8.05 -3.97 -16.75
C THR A 2 -7.63 -3.58 -15.33
N THR A 3 -8.49 -2.88 -14.61
CA THR A 3 -8.31 -2.49 -13.20
C THR A 3 -9.12 -3.37 -12.24
N GLU A 4 -9.75 -4.42 -12.75
CA GLU A 4 -10.54 -5.37 -11.96
C GLU A 4 -9.66 -6.12 -10.94
N ILE A 5 -10.15 -6.22 -9.71
CA ILE A 5 -9.49 -6.96 -8.63
C ILE A 5 -10.15 -8.33 -8.51
N ASN A 6 -9.37 -9.39 -8.72
CA ASN A 6 -9.76 -10.76 -8.42
C ASN A 6 -8.82 -11.27 -7.31
N PHE A 7 -9.37 -11.52 -6.12
CA PHE A 7 -8.58 -11.89 -4.95
C PHE A 7 -9.23 -13.05 -4.19
N ASP A 8 -8.41 -13.79 -3.45
CA ASP A 8 -8.82 -14.89 -2.59
C ASP A 8 -9.31 -14.37 -1.23
N LYS A 9 -10.55 -14.70 -0.87
CA LYS A 9 -11.20 -14.24 0.36
C LYS A 9 -10.85 -15.09 1.58
N GLU A 10 -10.28 -16.28 1.39
CA GLU A 10 -9.82 -17.12 2.52
C GLU A 10 -8.49 -16.58 3.08
N GLU A 11 -7.61 -16.10 2.21
CA GLU A 11 -6.29 -15.56 2.59
C GLU A 11 -6.28 -14.03 2.79
N MET A 12 -7.12 -13.28 2.06
CA MET A 12 -7.10 -11.81 2.05
C MET A 12 -8.45 -11.20 2.47
N ASN A 13 -8.40 -10.27 3.42
CA ASN A 13 -9.61 -9.61 3.94
C ASN A 13 -10.10 -8.43 3.07
N ASP A 14 -9.18 -7.61 2.56
CA ASP A 14 -9.49 -6.47 1.69
C ASP A 14 -8.34 -6.20 0.72
N VAL A 15 -8.67 -5.87 -0.53
CA VAL A 15 -7.72 -5.61 -1.61
C VAL A 15 -8.24 -4.45 -2.45
N ARG A 16 -7.43 -3.40 -2.58
CA ARG A 16 -7.76 -2.21 -3.36
C ARG A 16 -6.53 -1.57 -3.97
N TRP A 17 -6.76 -0.79 -5.02
CA TRP A 17 -5.76 0.13 -5.55
C TRP A 17 -5.68 1.38 -4.69
N PHE A 18 -4.47 1.93 -4.55
CA PHE A 18 -4.21 3.20 -3.88
C PHE A 18 -3.47 4.15 -4.83
N SER A 19 -3.82 5.43 -4.76
CA SER A 19 -3.05 6.47 -5.42
C SER A 19 -1.70 6.67 -4.72
N ARG A 20 -0.74 7.23 -5.46
CA ARG A 20 0.59 7.54 -4.91
C ARG A 20 0.53 8.53 -3.74
N ASP A 21 -0.37 9.51 -3.83
CA ASP A 21 -0.55 10.52 -2.79
C ASP A 21 -1.12 9.91 -1.50
N GLU A 22 -2.09 8.99 -1.60
CA GLU A 22 -2.63 8.26 -0.45
C GLU A 22 -1.55 7.45 0.27
N VAL A 23 -0.69 6.77 -0.48
CA VAL A 23 0.41 5.96 0.08
C VAL A 23 1.50 6.84 0.67
N SER A 24 1.81 7.98 0.05
CA SER A 24 2.75 8.97 0.59
C SER A 24 2.26 9.57 1.92
N ALA A 25 0.97 9.90 2.01
CA ALA A 25 0.34 10.36 3.25
C ALA A 25 0.36 9.26 4.33
N ALA A 26 0.10 8.01 3.96
CA ALA A 26 0.13 6.87 4.88
C ALA A 26 1.54 6.59 5.43
N LEU A 27 2.58 6.74 4.62
CA LEU A 27 3.98 6.64 5.07
C LEU A 27 4.35 7.71 6.11
N GLN A 28 3.70 8.88 6.05
CA GLN A 28 3.88 9.97 7.01
C GLN A 28 2.99 9.81 8.26
N GLY A 29 2.19 8.74 8.34
CA GLY A 29 1.21 8.53 9.42
C GLY A 29 -0.03 9.44 9.31
N ASN A 30 -0.24 10.09 8.17
CA ASN A 30 -1.31 11.05 7.93
C ASN A 30 -2.45 10.43 7.11
N ASN A 31 -2.82 9.17 7.38
CA ASN A 31 -3.90 8.46 6.66
C ASN A 31 -4.61 7.46 7.60
N ASP A 32 -5.90 7.68 7.85
CA ASP A 32 -6.71 6.81 8.71
C ASP A 32 -7.14 5.50 8.03
N ALA A 33 -7.10 5.44 6.70
CA ALA A 33 -7.59 4.32 5.90
C ALA A 33 -6.49 3.33 5.48
N LEU A 34 -5.21 3.70 5.56
CA LEU A 34 -4.09 2.86 5.15
C LEU A 34 -2.97 2.92 6.19
N ASN A 35 -2.70 1.77 6.82
CA ASN A 35 -1.54 1.58 7.67
C ASN A 35 -0.40 0.95 6.88
N VAL A 36 0.78 1.57 6.92
CA VAL A 36 1.99 1.02 6.30
C VAL A 36 2.77 0.22 7.36
N PRO A 37 3.36 -0.94 7.00
CA PRO A 37 4.23 -1.69 7.89
C PRO A 37 5.37 -0.84 8.46
N GLN A 38 5.90 -1.25 9.62
CA GLN A 38 7.01 -0.56 10.28
C GLN A 38 8.30 -0.59 9.43
N PRO A 39 9.24 0.37 9.61
CA PRO A 39 10.45 0.48 8.78
C PRO A 39 11.36 -0.74 8.73
N ILE A 40 11.24 -1.68 9.69
CA ILE A 40 11.99 -2.94 9.70
C ILE A 40 11.48 -3.95 8.66
N ALA A 41 10.25 -3.80 8.17
CA ALA A 41 9.64 -4.74 7.24
C ALA A 41 10.11 -4.49 5.80
N ILE A 42 10.41 -5.55 5.07
CA ILE A 42 10.76 -5.47 3.63
C ILE A 42 9.65 -4.75 2.85
N ALA A 43 8.38 -5.01 3.18
CA ALA A 43 7.24 -4.34 2.58
C ALA A 43 7.32 -2.80 2.70
N HIS A 44 7.79 -2.27 3.83
CA HIS A 44 7.95 -0.83 4.01
C HIS A 44 8.95 -0.26 2.99
N HIS A 45 10.09 -0.91 2.81
CA HIS A 45 11.11 -0.46 1.85
C HIS A 45 10.63 -0.52 0.39
N LEU A 46 9.83 -1.51 0.03
CA LEU A 46 9.24 -1.59 -1.32
C LEU A 46 8.24 -0.46 -1.56
N ILE A 47 7.39 -0.16 -0.58
CA ILE A 47 6.39 0.92 -0.64
C ILE A 47 7.09 2.29 -0.72
N THR A 48 7.87 2.64 0.31
CA THR A 48 9.24 3.17 0.22
C THR A 48 9.72 3.71 -1.14
N ALA A 49 10.49 2.85 -1.80
CA ALA A 49 11.11 3.08 -3.09
C ALA A 49 10.08 3.36 -4.20
N TRP A 50 8.97 2.63 -4.22
CA TRP A 50 7.93 2.86 -5.21
C TRP A 50 7.40 4.29 -5.16
N VAL A 51 7.10 4.84 -3.98
CA VAL A 51 6.62 6.24 -3.81
C VAL A 51 7.68 7.25 -4.25
N ASN A 52 8.96 6.99 -4.01
CA ASN A 52 10.06 7.90 -4.33
C ASN A 52 10.54 7.83 -5.79
N GLY A 53 9.94 6.98 -6.63
CA GLY A 53 10.23 6.92 -8.07
C GLY A 53 11.20 5.81 -8.51
N GLY A 54 11.53 4.88 -7.61
CA GLY A 54 12.47 3.78 -7.88
C GLY A 54 13.91 4.12 -7.56
#